data_AF-A0A3M3U318-F1
#
_entry.id   AF-A0A3M3U318-F1
#
_cell.length_a   1.000
_cell.length_b   1.000
_cell.length_c   1.000
_cell.angle_alpha   90.00
_cell.angle_beta   90.00
_cell.angle_gamma   90.00
#
_symmetry.space_group_name_H-M   'P 1'
#
loop_
_entity.id
_entity.type
_entity.pdbx_description
1 polymer ?
#
loop_
_entity_poly.entity_id
_entity_poly.type
_entity_poly.pdbx_seq_one_letter_code
_entity_poly.pdbx_strand_id
1 'polypeptide(L)'
;NALDPQGVANALNALSKWPGTPDCADAANALASRLANDHELRNALNPQGVANVLNALSKWPDTPDCADAANALASRLANERSLRNAVNPQHMANALNALSKWPNRANCEKATDVLAGRLAEDNDLRQAMDEHHVAVS
;
A
#
# COMPACT_ATOMS: atom_id res chain seq x y z
N ASN A 1 -20.00 -8.58 13.06
CA ASN A 1 -19.79 -8.15 11.67
C ASN A 1 -18.34 -7.75 11.49
N ALA A 2 -17.57 -8.55 10.76
CA ALA A 2 -16.21 -8.18 10.38
C ALA A 2 -16.25 -7.31 9.13
N LEU A 3 -15.36 -6.33 9.02
CA LEU A 3 -15.19 -5.54 7.80
C LEU A 3 -14.72 -6.44 6.65
N ASP A 4 -15.28 -6.20 5.47
CA ASP A 4 -14.81 -6.76 4.21
C ASP A 4 -13.50 -6.08 3.76
N PRO A 5 -12.80 -6.58 2.72
CA PRO A 5 -11.51 -6.02 2.30
C PRO A 5 -11.58 -4.53 1.93
N GLN A 6 -12.64 -4.11 1.21
CA GLN A 6 -12.82 -2.72 0.82
C GLN A 6 -13.10 -1.82 2.04
N GLY A 7 -13.91 -2.30 2.99
CA GLY A 7 -14.17 -1.64 4.25
C GLY A 7 -12.91 -1.46 5.09
N VAL A 8 -12.04 -2.46 5.13
CA VAL A 8 -10.71 -2.34 5.79
C VAL A 8 -9.86 -1.28 5.11
N ALA A 9 -9.76 -1.29 3.78
CA ALA A 9 -8.97 -0.30 3.03
C ALA A 9 -9.51 1.13 3.24
N ASN A 10 -10.84 1.31 3.20
CA ASN A 10 -11.48 2.60 3.41
C ASN A 10 -11.31 3.10 4.85
N ALA A 11 -11.44 2.20 5.84
CA ALA A 11 -11.24 2.53 7.25
C ALA A 11 -9.79 2.99 7.49
N LEU A 12 -8.80 2.21 7.05
CA LEU A 12 -7.39 2.59 7.18
C LEU A 12 -7.09 3.93 6.51
N ASN A 13 -7.58 4.14 5.28
CA ASN A 13 -7.40 5.42 4.59
C ASN A 13 -8.04 6.59 5.36
N ALA A 14 -9.22 6.41 5.95
CA ALA A 14 -9.86 7.43 6.79
C ALA A 14 -9.06 7.70 8.08
N LEU A 15 -8.64 6.67 8.80
CA LEU A 15 -7.85 6.79 10.03
C LEU A 15 -6.51 7.48 9.79
N SER A 16 -5.89 7.22 8.64
CA SER A 16 -4.60 7.80 8.24
C SER A 16 -4.62 9.33 8.08
N LYS A 17 -5.81 9.96 8.09
CA LYS A 17 -5.95 11.43 8.10
C LYS A 17 -5.59 12.04 9.45
N TRP A 18 -5.61 11.25 10.54
CA TRP A 18 -5.27 11.71 11.89
C TRP A 18 -4.30 10.74 12.58
N PRO A 19 -3.07 10.57 12.05
CA PRO A 19 -2.15 9.57 12.56
C PRO A 19 -1.65 9.86 13.98
N GLY A 20 -1.72 11.11 14.43
CA GLY A 20 -1.38 11.53 15.79
C GLY A 20 -2.51 11.32 16.82
N THR A 21 -3.71 10.95 16.40
CA THR A 21 -4.81 10.64 17.33
C THR A 21 -4.63 9.21 17.84
N PRO A 22 -4.51 8.98 19.16
CA PRO A 22 -4.27 7.65 19.73
C PRO A 22 -5.30 6.61 19.28
N ASP A 23 -6.59 6.94 19.36
CA ASP A 23 -7.67 6.03 18.92
C ASP A 23 -7.58 5.67 17.42
N CYS A 24 -7.08 6.60 16.58
CA CYS A 24 -6.88 6.32 15.16
C CYS A 24 -5.69 5.39 14.94
N ALA A 25 -4.61 5.59 15.68
CA ALA A 25 -3.43 4.72 15.64
C ALA A 25 -3.75 3.31 16.15
N ASP A 26 -4.51 3.20 17.25
CA ASP A 26 -4.92 1.92 17.84
C ASP A 26 -5.85 1.13 16.90
N ALA A 27 -6.84 1.81 16.31
CA ALA A 27 -7.73 1.20 15.33
C ALA A 27 -6.96 0.77 14.06
N ALA A 28 -6.03 1.59 13.59
CA ALA A 28 -5.18 1.23 12.46
C ALA A 28 -4.27 0.05 12.78
N ASN A 29 -3.70 0.00 13.99
CA ASN A 29 -2.89 -1.12 14.45
C ASN A 29 -3.68 -2.43 14.47
N ALA A 30 -4.91 -2.41 14.99
CA ALA A 30 -5.78 -3.59 15.01
C ALA A 30 -6.10 -4.09 13.59
N LEU A 31 -6.38 -3.18 12.65
CA LEU A 31 -6.62 -3.52 11.25
C LEU A 31 -5.36 -4.02 10.54
N ALA A 32 -4.19 -3.44 10.84
CA ALA A 32 -2.91 -3.88 10.32
C ALA A 32 -2.57 -5.29 10.82
N SER A 33 -2.73 -5.55 12.12
CA SER A 33 -2.51 -6.86 12.71
C SER A 33 -3.42 -7.92 12.06
N ARG A 34 -4.69 -7.58 11.81
CA ARG A 34 -5.59 -8.45 11.05
C ARG A 34 -5.07 -8.70 9.64
N LEU A 35 -4.64 -7.68 8.88
CA LEU A 35 -4.10 -7.85 7.52
C LEU A 35 -2.81 -8.68 7.47
N ALA A 36 -1.96 -8.58 8.50
CA ALA A 36 -0.74 -9.37 8.60
C ALA A 36 -1.04 -10.87 8.81
N ASN A 37 -2.09 -11.18 9.57
CA ASN A 37 -2.44 -12.55 9.96
C ASN A 37 -3.54 -13.20 9.09
N ASP A 38 -4.38 -12.42 8.44
CA ASP A 38 -5.50 -12.88 7.61
C ASP A 38 -5.14 -12.82 6.12
N HIS A 39 -4.60 -13.93 5.61
CA HIS A 39 -4.20 -14.03 4.21
C HIS A 39 -5.38 -13.94 3.23
N GLU A 40 -6.58 -14.41 3.61
CA GLU A 40 -7.76 -14.36 2.75
C GLU A 40 -8.24 -12.91 2.58
N LEU A 41 -8.34 -12.17 3.68
CA LEU A 41 -8.63 -10.74 3.66
C LEU A 41 -7.62 -9.98 2.80
N ARG A 42 -6.33 -10.24 3.03
CA ARG A 42 -5.25 -9.60 2.30
C ARG A 42 -5.33 -9.93 0.80
N ASN A 43 -5.63 -11.17 0.43
CA ASN A 43 -5.70 -11.61 -0.97
C ASN A 43 -6.94 -11.08 -1.70
N ALA A 44 -8.03 -10.84 -0.97
CA ALA A 44 -9.26 -10.27 -1.50
C ALA A 44 -9.18 -8.75 -1.75
N LEU A 45 -8.11 -8.07 -1.32
CA LEU A 45 -7.85 -6.69 -1.71
C LEU A 45 -7.54 -6.58 -3.20
N ASN A 46 -8.28 -5.70 -3.88
CA ASN A 46 -8.04 -5.32 -5.27
C ASN A 46 -6.79 -4.39 -5.38
N PRO A 47 -6.29 -4.10 -6.60
CA PRO A 47 -5.07 -3.31 -6.79
C PRO A 47 -5.10 -1.92 -6.10
N GLN A 48 -6.23 -1.22 -6.18
CA GLN A 48 -6.42 0.07 -5.51
C GLN A 48 -6.41 -0.07 -3.98
N GLY A 49 -7.09 -1.09 -3.46
CA GLY A 49 -7.14 -1.41 -2.04
C GLY A 49 -5.75 -1.68 -1.48
N VAL A 50 -4.93 -2.45 -2.19
CA VAL A 50 -3.53 -2.71 -1.81
C VAL A 50 -2.74 -1.41 -1.71
N ALA A 51 -2.80 -0.53 -2.72
CA ALA A 51 -2.09 0.74 -2.70
C ALA A 51 -2.58 1.70 -1.62
N ASN A 52 -3.90 1.78 -1.40
CA ASN A 52 -4.50 2.61 -0.36
C ASN A 52 -4.10 2.14 1.03
N VAL A 53 -4.13 0.83 1.28
CA VAL A 53 -3.70 0.24 2.55
C VAL A 53 -2.22 0.52 2.77
N LEU A 54 -1.34 0.28 1.80
CA LEU A 54 0.08 0.61 1.92
C LEU A 54 0.30 2.09 2.27
N ASN A 55 -0.35 3.00 1.54
CA ASN A 55 -0.26 4.43 1.79
C ASN A 55 -0.77 4.83 3.19
N ALA A 56 -1.85 4.21 3.66
CA ALA A 56 -2.38 4.43 5.01
C ALA A 56 -1.43 3.92 6.10
N LEU A 57 -0.93 2.69 5.97
CA LEU A 57 0.02 2.09 6.91
C LEU A 57 1.33 2.89 6.99
N SER A 58 1.73 3.54 5.90
CA SER A 58 2.93 4.39 5.86
C SER A 58 2.89 5.59 6.81
N LYS A 59 1.72 5.90 7.40
CA LYS A 59 1.58 6.93 8.45
C LYS A 59 2.06 6.48 9.83
N TRP A 60 2.21 5.17 10.04
CA TRP A 60 2.71 4.58 11.28
C TRP A 60 3.85 3.59 10.97
N PRO A 61 4.97 4.07 10.39
CA PRO A 61 6.04 3.20 9.91
C PRO A 61 6.75 2.43 11.04
N ASP A 62 6.77 3.01 12.24
CA ASP A 62 7.41 2.43 13.43
C ASP A 62 6.53 1.39 14.15
N THR A 63 5.28 1.24 13.73
CA THR A 63 4.35 0.27 14.31
C THR A 63 4.61 -1.13 13.69
N PRO A 64 4.96 -2.15 14.49
CA PRO A 64 5.32 -3.47 13.98
C PRO A 64 4.25 -4.12 13.10
N ASP A 65 2.98 -4.11 13.53
CA ASP A 65 1.87 -4.68 12.75
C ASP A 65 1.68 -3.94 11.41
N CYS A 66 1.87 -2.62 11.37
CA CYS A 66 1.80 -1.84 10.13
C CYS A 66 2.92 -2.24 9.17
N ALA A 67 4.13 -2.40 9.70
CA ALA A 67 5.29 -2.82 8.92
C ALA A 67 5.15 -4.28 8.41
N ASP A 68 4.58 -5.18 9.21
CA ASP A 68 4.35 -6.57 8.84
C ASP A 68 3.23 -6.70 7.80
N ALA A 69 2.13 -5.97 7.96
CA ALA A 69 1.06 -5.89 6.95
C ALA A 69 1.56 -5.29 5.64
N ALA A 70 2.39 -4.24 5.69
CA ALA A 70 3.00 -3.66 4.50
C ALA A 70 3.93 -4.66 3.80
N ASN A 71 4.79 -5.36 4.54
CA ASN A 71 5.67 -6.40 4.00
C ASN A 71 4.89 -7.55 3.36
N ALA A 72 3.77 -7.92 3.96
CA ALA A 72 2.84 -8.92 3.47
C ALA A 72 2.15 -8.50 2.15
N LEU A 73 1.75 -7.24 2.02
CA LEU A 73 1.19 -6.67 0.79
C LEU A 73 2.24 -6.46 -0.30
N ALA A 74 3.45 -6.03 0.09
CA ALA A 74 4.59 -5.89 -0.80
C ALA A 74 4.96 -7.24 -1.44
N SER A 75 4.92 -8.33 -0.66
CA SER A 75 5.12 -9.68 -1.20
C SER A 75 4.10 -10.03 -2.28
N ARG A 76 2.82 -9.65 -2.11
CA ARG A 76 1.81 -9.82 -3.17
C ARG A 76 2.16 -9.01 -4.42
N LEU A 77 2.46 -7.72 -4.29
CA LEU A 77 2.85 -6.86 -5.43
C LEU A 77 4.08 -7.38 -6.17
N ALA A 78 5.06 -7.92 -5.45
CA ALA A 78 6.27 -8.49 -6.02
C ALA A 78 5.98 -9.75 -6.85
N ASN A 79 5.12 -10.64 -6.34
CA ASN A 79 4.92 -11.97 -6.90
C ASN A 79 3.71 -12.09 -7.84
N GLU A 80 2.69 -11.23 -7.71
CA GLU A 80 1.47 -11.25 -8.52
C GLU A 80 1.56 -10.24 -9.67
N ARG A 81 2.01 -10.71 -10.85
CA ARG A 81 2.15 -9.85 -12.04
C ARG A 81 0.84 -9.18 -12.46
N SER A 82 -0.30 -9.89 -12.38
CA SER A 82 -1.62 -9.33 -12.71
C SER A 82 -2.01 -8.19 -11.77
N LEU A 83 -1.80 -8.37 -10.47
CA LEU A 83 -2.01 -7.32 -9.46
C LEU A 83 -1.14 -6.11 -9.77
N ARG A 84 0.17 -6.30 -9.95
CA ARG A 84 1.11 -5.22 -10.25
C ARG A 84 0.74 -4.45 -11.51
N ASN A 85 0.34 -5.13 -12.58
CA ASN A 85 0.00 -4.49 -13.85
C ASN A 85 -1.34 -3.73 -13.79
N ALA A 86 -2.24 -4.12 -12.89
CA ALA A 86 -3.53 -3.46 -12.69
C ALA A 86 -3.45 -2.25 -11.74
N VAL A 87 -2.32 -2.00 -11.09
CA VAL A 87 -2.09 -0.77 -10.32
C VAL A 87 -1.95 0.40 -11.30
N ASN A 88 -2.81 1.41 -11.19
CA ASN A 88 -2.77 2.60 -12.04
C ASN A 88 -1.60 3.55 -11.64
N PRO A 89 -1.29 4.59 -12.44
CA PRO A 89 -0.17 5.49 -12.18
C PRO A 89 -0.18 6.12 -10.78
N GLN A 90 -1.29 6.70 -10.35
CA GLN A 90 -1.41 7.35 -9.04
C GLN A 90 -1.24 6.36 -7.88
N HIS A 91 -1.85 5.18 -7.98
CA HIS A 91 -1.73 4.13 -6.97
C HIS A 91 -0.31 3.55 -6.93
N MET A 92 0.40 3.52 -8.07
CA MET A 92 1.80 3.11 -8.12
C MET A 92 2.68 4.12 -7.38
N ALA A 93 2.51 5.41 -7.62
CA ALA A 93 3.24 6.47 -6.92
C ALA A 93 3.02 6.35 -5.39
N ASN A 94 1.77 6.18 -4.97
CA ASN A 94 1.42 5.98 -3.56
C ASN A 94 2.09 4.72 -2.97
N ALA A 95 2.08 3.62 -3.72
CA ALA A 95 2.72 2.37 -3.27
C ALA A 95 4.24 2.53 -3.14
N LEU A 96 4.93 3.12 -4.12
CA LEU A 96 6.37 3.38 -4.06
C LEU A 96 6.73 4.30 -2.88
N ASN A 97 5.99 5.39 -2.69
CA ASN A 97 6.17 6.29 -1.54
C ASN A 97 5.96 5.56 -0.21
N ALA A 98 4.94 4.70 -0.12
CA ALA A 98 4.69 3.91 1.09
C ALA A 98 5.80 2.89 1.37
N LEU A 99 6.23 2.13 0.36
CA LEU A 99 7.27 1.10 0.49
C LEU A 99 8.62 1.72 0.92
N SER A 100 8.90 2.97 0.53
CA SER A 100 10.10 3.70 0.96
C SER A 100 10.21 3.89 2.48
N LYS A 101 9.11 3.71 3.24
CA LYS A 101 9.12 3.76 4.71
C LYS A 101 9.74 2.53 5.37
N TRP A 102 9.87 1.42 4.64
CA TRP A 102 10.43 0.17 5.16
C TRP A 102 11.55 -0.35 4.25
N PRO A 103 12.65 0.42 4.08
CA PRO A 103 13.73 0.03 3.17
C PRO A 103 14.38 -1.28 3.60
N ASN A 104 14.46 -1.58 4.90
CA ASN A 104 15.14 -2.79 5.40
C ASN A 104 14.28 -4.06 5.34
N ARG A 105 13.14 -4.04 4.64
CA ARG A 105 12.24 -5.19 4.51
C ARG A 105 12.33 -5.77 3.11
N ALA A 106 12.82 -7.00 2.99
CA ALA A 106 13.11 -7.65 1.72
C ALA A 106 11.93 -7.66 0.73
N ASN A 107 10.68 -7.85 1.19
CA ASN A 107 9.54 -7.79 0.28
C ASN A 107 9.22 -6.37 -0.17
N CYS A 108 9.47 -5.36 0.67
CA CYS A 108 9.30 -3.95 0.31
C CYS A 108 10.34 -3.51 -0.72
N GLU A 109 11.60 -3.92 -0.56
CA GLU A 109 12.65 -3.72 -1.58
C GLU A 109 12.26 -4.41 -2.89
N LYS A 110 11.94 -5.70 -2.83
CA LYS A 110 11.54 -6.48 -4.03
C LYS A 110 10.33 -5.87 -4.74
N ALA A 111 9.32 -5.42 -3.99
CA ALA A 111 8.15 -4.76 -4.56
C ALA A 111 8.52 -3.43 -5.21
N THR A 112 9.41 -2.65 -4.59
CA THR A 112 9.94 -1.40 -5.12
C THR A 112 10.67 -1.66 -6.43
N ASP A 113 11.55 -2.65 -6.48
CA ASP A 113 12.32 -3.02 -7.69
C ASP A 113 11.40 -3.40 -8.85
N VAL A 114 10.40 -4.25 -8.63
CA VAL A 114 9.50 -4.66 -9.73
C VAL A 114 8.56 -3.55 -10.19
N LEU A 115 8.18 -2.63 -9.29
CA LEU A 115 7.37 -1.46 -9.63
C LEU A 115 8.21 -0.43 -10.40
N ALA A 116 9.44 -0.17 -9.96
CA ALA A 116 10.39 0.69 -10.65
C ALA A 116 10.77 0.14 -12.03
N GLY A 117 10.96 -1.18 -12.15
CA GLY A 117 11.17 -1.85 -13.43
C GLY A 117 10.00 -1.67 -14.38
N ARG A 118 8.76 -1.89 -13.90
CA ARG A 118 7.54 -1.62 -14.69
C ARG A 118 7.49 -0.14 -15.13
N LEU A 119 7.78 0.78 -14.23
CA LEU A 119 7.80 2.22 -14.54
C LEU A 119 8.85 2.55 -15.61
N ALA A 120 10.03 1.94 -15.57
CA ALA A 120 11.06 2.16 -16.58
C ALA A 120 10.64 1.64 -17.97
N GLU A 121 9.95 0.50 -18.02
CA GLU A 121 9.51 -0.17 -19.25
C GLU A 121 8.26 0.46 -19.90
N ASP A 122 7.37 1.04 -19.10
CA ASP A 122 6.05 1.52 -19.53
C ASP A 122 6.06 3.05 -19.73
N ASN A 123 6.33 3.49 -20.97
CA ASN A 123 6.40 4.92 -21.32
C ASN A 123 5.08 5.67 -21.04
N ASP A 124 3.93 5.03 -21.31
CA ASP A 124 2.60 5.64 -21.10
C ASP A 124 2.34 5.83 -19.61
N LEU A 125 2.72 4.85 -18.79
CA LEU A 125 2.67 4.95 -17.34
C LEU A 125 3.56 6.08 -16.80
N ARG A 126 4.79 6.25 -17.34
CA ARG A 126 5.66 7.37 -16.93
C ARG A 126 5.03 8.72 -17.28
N GLN A 127 4.51 8.87 -18.50
CA GLN A 127 3.85 10.12 -18.93
C GLN A 127 2.64 10.43 -18.05
N ALA A 128 1.81 9.43 -17.76
CA ALA A 128 0.66 9.62 -16.88
C ALA A 128 1.06 10.05 -15.47
N MET A 129 2.18 9.55 -14.93
CA MET A 129 2.71 10.00 -13.63
C MET A 129 3.20 11.45 -13.66
N ASP A 130 3.82 11.89 -14.76
CA ASP A 130 4.28 13.27 -14.94
C ASP A 130 3.10 14.25 -15.04
N GLU A 131 2.05 13.89 -15.79
CA GLU A 131 0.84 14.71 -15.93
C GLU A 131 0.11 14.93 -14.59
N HIS A 132 0.09 13.91 -13.73
CA HIS A 132 -0.47 14.03 -12.38
C HIS A 132 0.37 14.92 -11.44
N HIS A 133 1.67 15.10 -11.69
CA HIS A 133 2.51 16.03 -10.93
C HIS A 133 2.25 17.49 -11.33
N VAL A 134 1.95 17.74 -12.61
CA VAL A 134 1.65 19.09 -13.13
C VAL A 134 0.26 19.58 -12.72
N ALA A 135 -0.72 18.69 -12.57
CA ALA A 135 -2.10 19.07 -12.25
C ALA A 135 -2.37 19.44 -10.77
N VAL A 136 -1.37 19.31 -9.87
CA VAL A 136 -1.50 19.57 -8.42
C VAL A 136 -0.63 20.74 -7.94
N SER A 137 0.07 21.43 -8.84
CA SER A 137 0.83 22.67 -8.57
C SER A 137 0.03 23.91 -8.98
#